data_AF-A0A0Q6VL17-F1
#
_entry.id   AF-A0A0Q6VL17-F1
#
_cell.length_a   1.000
_cell.length_b   1.000
_cell.length_c   1.000
_cell.angle_alpha   90.00
_cell.angle_beta   90.00
_cell.angle_gamma   90.00
#
_symmetry.space_group_name_H-M   'P 1'
#
loop_
_entity.id
_entity.type
_entity.pdbx_description
1 polymer ?
#
loop_
_entity_poly.entity_id
_entity_poly.type
_entity_poly.pdbx_seq_one_letter_code
_entity_poly.pdbx_strand_id
1 'polypeptide(L)'
;MFPLFWNLSPQFFLPWSGSVRQDIELDRFFNAIPRSAGDGDIEEAAFKRASYGSQLGWITEVLLETMKDVPADEKSPLGKLRLANADIQRMKLQRRYLAPGELSGELIADYLRTLRTQDRARYEAVSQQLLHLLQPAASAAPATVMPDA
;
A
#
# COMPACT_ATOMS: atom_id res chain seq x y z
N MET A 1 20.08 -26.89 24.36
CA MET A 1 19.23 -26.26 25.38
C MET A 1 18.08 -25.58 24.66
N PHE A 2 16.84 -26.05 24.86
CA PHE A 2 15.66 -25.63 24.11
C PHE A 2 15.08 -24.31 24.66
N PRO A 3 14.63 -23.37 23.81
CA PRO A 3 14.11 -22.08 24.26
C PRO A 3 12.59 -22.16 24.51
N LEU A 4 12.17 -22.88 25.55
CA LEU A 4 10.76 -22.94 25.93
C LEU A 4 10.23 -21.59 26.47
N PHE A 5 11.12 -20.69 26.91
CA PHE A 5 10.77 -19.44 27.58
C PHE A 5 10.62 -18.23 26.67
N TRP A 6 10.96 -18.31 25.37
CA TRP A 6 10.82 -17.16 24.45
C TRP A 6 9.38 -16.88 24.00
N ASN A 7 8.47 -17.84 24.12
CA ASN A 7 7.06 -17.67 23.74
C ASN A 7 6.19 -17.20 24.91
N LEU A 8 6.76 -17.01 26.10
CA LEU A 8 6.02 -16.57 27.29
C LEU A 8 6.12 -15.04 27.43
N SER A 9 5.17 -14.32 26.83
CA SER A 9 5.00 -12.87 27.01
C SER A 9 3.70 -12.58 27.76
N PRO A 10 3.65 -12.77 29.09
CA PRO A 10 2.45 -12.54 29.87
C PRO A 10 2.07 -11.05 29.81
N GLN A 11 0.90 -10.76 29.26
CA GLN A 11 0.34 -9.41 29.27
C GLN A 11 -0.41 -9.23 30.59
N PHE A 12 0.18 -8.49 31.52
CA PHE A 12 -0.45 -8.15 32.79
C PHE A 12 -1.32 -6.90 32.62
N PHE A 13 -2.63 -7.05 32.79
CA PHE A 13 -3.58 -5.94 32.85
C PHE A 13 -3.97 -5.72 34.30
N LEU A 14 -3.56 -4.59 34.89
CA LEU A 14 -4.00 -4.21 36.23
C LEU A 14 -5.43 -3.63 36.14
N PRO A 15 -6.32 -3.91 37.11
CA PRO A 15 -7.74 -3.53 37.03
C PRO A 15 -8.02 -2.01 36.93
N TRP A 16 -7.00 -1.16 37.11
CA TRP A 16 -7.06 0.29 36.91
C TRP A 16 -6.05 0.83 35.89
N SER A 17 -5.23 -0.03 35.26
CA SER A 17 -4.44 0.39 34.11
C SER A 17 -5.35 0.27 32.89
N GLY A 18 -5.82 1.39 32.36
CA GLY A 18 -6.44 1.41 31.03
C GLY A 18 -5.53 0.73 30.00
N SER A 19 -6.07 0.35 28.85
CA SER A 19 -5.26 -0.20 27.76
C SER A 19 -4.13 0.76 27.43
N VAL A 20 -2.88 0.39 27.74
CA VAL A 20 -1.71 1.13 27.27
C VAL A 20 -1.66 0.94 25.76
N ARG A 21 -2.24 1.88 25.01
CA ARG A 21 -1.87 2.02 23.59
C ARG A 21 -0.45 2.54 23.60
N GLN A 22 0.49 1.71 23.17
CA GLN A 22 1.84 2.15 22.92
C GLN A 22 1.80 3.03 21.65
N ASP A 23 1.48 4.30 21.85
CA ASP A 23 1.53 5.32 20.82
C ASP A 23 2.96 5.84 20.75
N ILE A 24 3.73 5.28 19.82
CA ILE A 24 5.12 5.70 19.61
C ILE A 24 5.05 6.90 18.67
N GLU A 25 5.06 8.10 19.23
CA GLU A 25 5.38 9.31 18.47
C GLU A 25 6.81 9.14 17.92
N LEU A 26 6.95 8.88 16.62
CA LEU A 26 8.24 8.62 15.98
C LEU A 26 9.24 9.76 16.25
N ASP A 27 8.77 11.00 16.19
CA ASP A 27 9.61 12.17 16.47
C ASP A 27 10.17 12.13 17.90
N ARG A 28 9.35 11.72 18.88
CA ARG A 28 9.81 11.57 20.28
C ARG A 28 10.79 10.40 20.42
N PHE A 29 10.59 9.33 19.66
CA PHE A 29 11.48 8.17 19.66
C PHE A 29 12.88 8.54 19.15
N PHE A 30 12.98 9.20 18.00
CA PHE A 30 14.28 9.60 17.44
C PHE A 30 14.97 10.67 18.27
N ASN A 31 14.22 11.64 18.82
CA ASN A 31 14.76 12.66 19.74
C ASN A 31 15.25 12.08 21.08
N ALA A 32 14.80 10.89 21.48
CA ALA A 32 15.24 10.22 22.70
C ALA A 32 16.56 9.44 22.53
N ILE A 33 17.08 9.33 21.30
CA ILE A 33 18.36 8.65 21.04
C ILE A 33 19.50 9.50 21.61
N PRO A 34 20.26 9.00 22.61
CA PRO A 34 21.38 9.74 23.14
C PRO A 34 22.47 9.85 22.07
N ARG A 35 23.14 11.01 21.98
CA ARG A 35 24.21 11.28 20.99
C ARG A 35 25.35 10.26 21.01
N SER A 36 25.56 9.58 22.14
CA SER A 36 26.55 8.51 22.28
C SER A 36 26.14 7.19 21.59
N ALA A 37 24.86 7.00 21.30
CA ALA A 37 24.32 5.80 20.64
C ALA A 37 23.98 6.04 19.15
N GLY A 38 23.86 7.29 18.72
CA GLY A 38 23.57 7.68 17.34
C GLY A 38 23.10 9.12 17.23
N ASP A 39 22.79 9.56 16.02
CA ASP A 39 22.22 10.88 15.76
C ASP A 39 20.75 10.71 15.35
N GLY A 40 19.83 11.15 16.22
CA GLY A 40 18.40 10.99 16.02
C GLY A 40 17.88 11.58 14.71
N ASP A 41 18.42 12.73 14.28
CA ASP A 41 17.99 13.39 13.05
C ASP A 41 18.40 12.57 11.81
N ILE A 42 19.60 11.99 11.85
CA ILE A 42 20.11 11.12 10.79
C ILE A 42 19.30 9.81 10.74
N GLU A 43 19.03 9.20 11.90
CA GLU A 43 18.27 7.95 12.00
C GLU A 43 16.81 8.14 11.53
N GLU A 44 16.18 9.26 11.87
CA GLU A 44 14.85 9.61 11.38
C GLU A 44 14.84 9.78 9.87
N ALA A 45 15.81 10.52 9.31
CA ALA A 45 15.94 10.71 7.88
C ALA A 45 16.18 9.38 7.15
N ALA A 46 17.04 8.51 7.69
CA ALA A 46 17.30 7.18 7.15
C ALA A 46 16.05 6.30 7.19
N PHE A 47 15.31 6.31 8.30
CA PHE A 47 14.06 5.58 8.45
C PHE A 47 12.99 6.06 7.46
N LYS A 48 12.81 7.37 7.30
CA LYS A 48 11.88 7.96 6.32
C LYS A 48 12.29 7.65 4.89
N ARG A 49 13.59 7.59 4.60
CA ARG A 49 14.13 7.32 3.25
C ARG A 49 14.03 5.85 2.85
N ALA A 50 14.31 4.94 3.77
CA ALA A 50 14.51 3.52 3.51
C ALA A 50 14.13 2.68 4.74
N SER A 51 12.89 2.82 5.23
CA SER A 51 12.38 1.96 6.30
C SER A 51 12.49 0.48 5.90
N TYR A 52 12.54 -0.42 6.89
CA TYR A 52 12.58 -1.87 6.63
C TYR A 52 11.44 -2.34 5.71
N GLY A 53 10.23 -1.78 5.88
CA GLY A 53 9.10 -2.05 5.00
C GLY A 53 9.33 -1.57 3.56
N SER A 54 9.99 -0.42 3.37
CA SER A 54 10.36 0.09 2.04
C SER A 54 11.42 -0.79 1.38
N GLN A 55 12.45 -1.19 2.14
CA GLN A 55 13.50 -2.09 1.65
C GLN A 55 12.94 -3.43 1.18
N LEU A 56 12.04 -4.04 1.97
CA LEU A 56 11.34 -5.26 1.58
C LEU A 56 10.46 -5.05 0.33
N GLY A 57 9.80 -3.90 0.23
CA GLY A 57 9.04 -3.50 -0.96
C GLY A 57 9.92 -3.48 -2.20
N TRP A 58 11.04 -2.76 -2.18
CA TRP A 58 11.97 -2.66 -3.30
C TRP A 58 12.54 -4.01 -3.71
N ILE A 59 12.95 -4.85 -2.75
CA ILE A 59 13.45 -6.20 -3.05
C ILE A 59 12.36 -7.03 -3.73
N THR A 60 11.12 -6.94 -3.23
CA THR A 60 9.97 -7.66 -3.81
C THR A 60 9.69 -7.20 -5.23
N GLU A 61 9.70 -5.89 -5.49
CA GLU A 61 9.50 -5.30 -6.82
C GLU A 61 10.58 -5.79 -7.80
N VAL A 62 11.86 -5.72 -7.42
CA VAL A 62 12.97 -6.21 -8.24
C VAL A 62 12.81 -7.70 -8.55
N LEU A 63 12.46 -8.52 -7.55
CA LEU A 63 12.26 -9.96 -7.75
C LEU A 63 11.10 -10.26 -8.70
N LEU A 64 9.97 -9.55 -8.54
CA LEU A 64 8.79 -9.75 -9.38
C LEU A 64 9.03 -9.28 -10.83
N GLU A 65 9.72 -8.15 -11.02
CA GLU A 65 10.06 -7.64 -12.35
C GLU A 65 11.05 -8.58 -13.05
N THR A 66 12.09 -9.04 -12.35
CA THR A 66 13.08 -9.98 -12.89
C THR A 66 12.46 -11.31 -13.31
N MET A 67 11.41 -11.74 -12.60
CA MET A 67 10.75 -13.05 -12.80
C MET A 67 9.41 -12.94 -13.53
N LYS A 68 9.10 -11.81 -14.19
CA LYS A 68 7.78 -11.57 -14.77
C LYS A 68 7.34 -12.62 -15.79
N ASP A 69 8.27 -13.12 -16.60
CA ASP A 69 8.00 -14.08 -17.68
C ASP A 69 8.08 -15.55 -17.21
N VAL A 70 8.43 -15.77 -15.94
CA VAL A 70 8.52 -17.12 -15.38
C VAL A 70 7.11 -17.60 -15.01
N PRO A 71 6.65 -18.74 -15.57
CA PRO A 71 5.38 -19.34 -15.18
C PRO A 71 5.46 -19.82 -13.73
N ALA A 72 4.41 -19.52 -12.96
CA ALA A 72 4.34 -19.87 -11.55
C ALA A 72 2.92 -20.33 -11.21
N ASP A 73 2.81 -21.51 -10.61
CA ASP A 73 1.56 -21.95 -9.99
C ASP A 73 1.40 -21.31 -8.60
N GLU A 74 0.18 -21.33 -8.04
CA GLU A 74 -0.12 -20.73 -6.74
C GLU A 74 0.62 -21.36 -5.55
N LYS A 75 1.10 -22.60 -5.68
CA LYS A 75 1.81 -23.33 -4.62
C LYS A 75 3.31 -23.05 -4.65
N SER A 76 3.83 -22.63 -5.79
CA SER A 76 5.23 -22.26 -6.01
C SER A 76 5.63 -21.03 -5.19
N PRO A 77 6.91 -20.86 -4.82
CA PRO A 77 7.37 -19.67 -4.11
C PRO A 77 7.06 -18.36 -4.85
N LEU A 78 7.22 -18.34 -6.18
CA LEU A 78 6.92 -17.18 -7.01
C LEU A 78 5.42 -16.89 -7.07
N GLY A 79 4.57 -17.91 -7.14
CA GLY A 79 3.13 -17.74 -7.10
C GLY A 79 2.63 -17.21 -5.76
N LYS A 80 3.17 -17.73 -4.65
CA LYS A 80 2.91 -17.20 -3.31
C LYS A 80 3.33 -15.75 -3.16
N LEU A 81 4.50 -15.37 -3.70
CA LEU A 81 4.98 -13.99 -3.68
C LEU A 81 4.07 -13.07 -4.49
N ARG A 82 3.64 -13.50 -5.68
CA ARG A 82 2.69 -12.75 -6.53
C ARG A 82 1.34 -12.53 -5.83
N LEU A 83 0.78 -13.59 -5.23
CA LEU A 83 -0.47 -13.53 -4.47
C LEU A 83 -0.34 -12.60 -3.26
N ALA A 84 0.71 -12.76 -2.45
CA ALA A 84 0.95 -11.93 -1.28
C ALA A 84 1.13 -10.45 -1.66
N ASN A 85 1.87 -10.15 -2.73
CA ASN A 85 2.02 -8.78 -3.20
C ASN A 85 0.67 -8.19 -3.65
N ALA A 86 -0.13 -8.94 -4.42
CA ALA A 86 -1.46 -8.49 -4.85
C ALA A 86 -2.38 -8.20 -3.65
N ASP A 87 -2.38 -9.06 -2.63
CA ASP A 87 -3.15 -8.87 -1.41
C ASP A 87 -2.69 -7.62 -0.62
N ILE A 88 -1.37 -7.41 -0.50
CA ILE A 88 -0.82 -6.21 0.16
C ILE A 88 -1.24 -4.95 -0.59
N GLN A 89 -1.15 -4.93 -1.91
CA GLN A 89 -1.58 -3.78 -2.72
C GLN A 89 -3.07 -3.50 -2.54
N ARG A 90 -3.90 -4.55 -2.52
CA ARG A 90 -5.34 -4.40 -2.19
C ARG A 90 -5.55 -3.80 -0.80
N MET A 91 -4.83 -4.27 0.23
CA MET A 91 -4.95 -3.73 1.59
C MET A 91 -4.57 -2.25 1.65
N LYS A 92 -3.51 -1.83 0.94
CA LYS A 92 -3.10 -0.41 0.82
C LYS A 92 -4.20 0.45 0.22
N LEU A 93 -4.82 -0.02 -0.87
CA LEU A 93 -5.93 0.68 -1.54
C LEU A 93 -7.16 0.78 -0.63
N GLN A 94 -7.52 -0.31 0.07
CA GLN A 94 -8.70 -0.35 0.95
C GLN A 94 -8.57 0.55 2.18
N ARG A 95 -7.37 0.70 2.72
CA ARG A 95 -7.13 1.48 3.94
C ARG A 95 -6.77 2.95 3.70
N ARG A 96 -6.85 3.46 2.46
CA ARG A 96 -6.41 4.83 2.10
C ARG A 96 -4.99 5.15 2.59
N TYR A 97 -4.07 4.18 2.54
CA TYR A 97 -2.63 4.43 2.77
C TYR A 97 -1.92 4.97 1.53
N LEU A 98 -2.66 5.61 0.62
CA LEU A 98 -2.07 6.26 -0.54
C LEU A 98 -1.66 7.66 -0.10
N ALA A 99 -0.36 7.89 -0.04
CA ALA A 99 0.13 9.25 -0.04
C ALA A 99 -0.39 9.94 -1.33
N PRO A 100 -0.81 11.22 -1.29
CA PRO A 100 -1.17 11.96 -2.50
C PRO A 100 0.03 11.94 -3.47
N GLY A 101 -0.08 11.19 -4.57
CA GLY A 101 0.97 11.04 -5.58
C GLY A 101 1.41 9.60 -5.89
N GLU A 102 1.07 8.60 -5.08
CA GLU A 102 1.48 7.21 -5.31
C GLU A 102 0.56 6.43 -6.28
N LEU A 103 -0.63 6.94 -6.56
CA LEU A 103 -1.51 6.41 -7.61
C LEU A 103 -1.05 6.95 -8.97
N SER A 104 -0.11 6.27 -9.61
CA SER A 104 0.24 6.55 -11.00
C SER A 104 -0.79 5.90 -11.94
N GLY A 105 -1.04 6.53 -13.10
CA GLY A 105 -1.87 5.94 -14.15
C GLY A 105 -1.33 4.58 -14.63
N GLU A 106 -0.02 4.37 -14.51
CA GLU A 106 0.65 3.11 -14.85
C GLU A 106 0.26 1.97 -13.91
N LEU A 107 0.23 2.21 -12.59
CA LEU A 107 -0.22 1.21 -11.61
C LEU A 107 -1.69 0.83 -11.81
N ILE A 108 -2.53 1.80 -12.18
CA ILE A 108 -3.93 1.53 -12.53
C ILE A 108 -4.00 0.66 -13.79
N ALA A 109 -3.19 0.97 -14.81
CA ALA A 109 -3.14 0.20 -16.05
C ALA A 109 -2.65 -1.24 -15.83
N ASP A 110 -1.64 -1.45 -14.99
CA ASP A 110 -1.12 -2.78 -14.67
C ASP A 110 -2.11 -3.61 -13.83
N TYR A 111 -2.79 -2.97 -12.88
CA TYR A 111 -3.88 -3.60 -12.13
C TYR A 111 -5.01 -4.06 -13.07
N LEU A 112 -5.44 -3.19 -14.01
CA LEU A 112 -6.46 -3.55 -15.00
C LEU A 112 -5.99 -4.67 -15.93
N ARG A 113 -4.71 -4.70 -16.32
CA ARG A 113 -4.15 -5.78 -17.16
C ARG A 113 -4.19 -7.13 -16.42
N THR A 114 -3.87 -7.13 -15.13
CA THR A 114 -3.95 -8.32 -14.26
C THR A 114 -5.39 -8.79 -14.08
N LEU A 115 -6.32 -7.88 -13.83
CA LEU A 115 -7.75 -8.23 -13.72
C LEU A 115 -8.27 -8.84 -15.02
N ARG A 116 -7.86 -8.33 -16.19
CA ARG A 116 -8.28 -8.87 -17.48
C ARG A 116 -7.91 -10.35 -17.68
N THR A 117 -6.78 -10.79 -17.12
CA THR A 117 -6.29 -12.16 -17.27
C THR A 117 -6.79 -13.10 -16.16
N GLN A 118 -6.99 -12.59 -14.95
CA GLN A 118 -7.29 -13.42 -13.77
C GLN A 118 -8.75 -13.37 -13.31
N ASP A 119 -9.46 -12.25 -13.53
CA ASP A 119 -10.84 -12.05 -13.06
C ASP A 119 -11.63 -11.17 -14.04
N ARG A 120 -12.07 -11.82 -15.13
CA ARG A 120 -12.73 -11.16 -16.26
C ARG A 120 -14.03 -10.45 -15.88
N ALA A 121 -14.84 -11.05 -15.01
CA ALA A 121 -16.11 -10.47 -14.58
C ALA A 121 -15.88 -9.14 -13.84
N ARG A 122 -14.85 -9.10 -12.99
CA ARG A 122 -14.50 -7.91 -12.24
C ARG A 122 -13.83 -6.84 -13.11
N TYR A 123 -13.01 -7.24 -14.08
CA TYR A 123 -12.47 -6.34 -15.09
C TYR A 123 -13.60 -5.61 -15.85
N GLU A 124 -14.63 -6.34 -16.27
CA GLU A 124 -15.77 -5.78 -17.01
C GLU A 124 -16.55 -4.76 -16.16
N ALA A 125 -16.82 -5.06 -14.89
CA ALA A 125 -17.50 -4.15 -13.97
C ALA A 125 -16.73 -2.84 -13.75
N VAL A 126 -15.41 -2.91 -13.53
CA VAL A 126 -14.57 -1.72 -13.33
C VAL A 126 -14.42 -0.91 -14.62
N SER A 127 -14.34 -1.58 -15.77
CA SER A 127 -14.23 -0.91 -17.08
C SER A 127 -15.47 -0.07 -17.40
N GLN A 128 -16.67 -0.55 -17.06
CA GLN A 128 -17.91 0.21 -17.24
C GLN A 128 -17.95 1.48 -16.38
N GLN A 129 -17.50 1.38 -15.12
CA GLN A 129 -17.43 2.54 -14.23
C GLN A 129 -16.43 3.60 -14.73
N LEU A 130 -15.26 3.17 -15.22
CA LEU A 130 -14.25 4.07 -15.77
C LEU A 130 -14.72 4.75 -17.05
N LEU A 131 -15.39 4.02 -17.95
CA LEU A 131 -15.97 4.59 -19.17
C LEU A 131 -16.94 5.74 -18.86
N HIS A 132 -17.74 5.60 -17.80
CA HIS A 132 -18.67 6.66 -17.39
C HIS A 132 -17.93 7.92 -16.89
N LEU A 133 -16.80 7.74 -16.19
CA LEU A 133 -16.00 8.85 -15.66
C LEU A 133 -15.15 9.54 -16.74
N LEU A 134 -14.80 8.83 -17.81
CA LEU A 134 -14.00 9.34 -18.93
C LEU A 134 -14.84 9.96 -20.04
N GLN A 135 -16.17 9.84 -19.99
CA GLN A 135 -17.05 10.54 -20.91
C GLN A 135 -16.93 12.05 -20.68
N PRO A 136 -16.65 12.85 -21.72
CA PRO A 136 -16.66 14.30 -21.57
C PRO A 136 -18.05 14.73 -21.12
N ALA A 137 -18.10 15.58 -20.09
CA ALA A 137 -19.35 16.18 -19.64
C ALA A 137 -20.06 16.76 -20.87
N ALA A 138 -21.27 16.26 -21.16
CA ALA A 138 -22.04 16.69 -22.30
C ALA A 138 -22.10 18.22 -22.30
N SER A 139 -21.54 18.83 -23.36
CA SER A 139 -21.52 20.27 -23.56
C SER A 139 -22.93 20.80 -23.30
N ALA A 140 -23.09 21.58 -22.24
CA ALA A 140 -24.31 22.35 -22.04
C ALA A 140 -24.49 23.23 -23.28
N ALA A 141 -25.53 22.95 -24.06
CA ALA A 141 -25.87 23.74 -25.23
C ALA A 141 -26.06 25.20 -24.81
N PRO A 142 -25.53 26.19 -25.55
CA PRO A 142 -25.72 27.58 -25.21
C PRO A 142 -27.22 27.90 -25.31
N ALA A 143 -27.77 28.45 -24.22
CA ALA A 143 -29.12 28.96 -24.18
C ALA A 143 -29.31 29.95 -25.33
N THR A 144 -30.24 29.65 -26.23
CA THR A 144 -30.74 30.52 -27.29
C THR A 144 -31.16 31.85 -26.67
N VAL A 145 -30.36 32.89 -26.91
CA VAL A 145 -30.75 34.27 -26.62
C VAL A 145 -31.77 34.67 -27.69
N MET A 146 -33.03 34.80 -27.29
CA MET A 146 -34.03 35.50 -28.10
C MET A 146 -33.74 37.00 -28.07
N PRO A 147 -33.75 37.71 -29.22
CA PRO A 147 -33.76 39.16 -29.24
C PRO A 147 -35.21 39.65 -29.15
N ASP A 148 -35.56 40.34 -28.07
CA ASP A 148 -36.79 41.12 -28.02
C ASP A 148 -36.56 42.49 -28.67
N ALA A 149 -37.49 42.81 -29.56
CA ALA A 149 -37.65 44.07 -30.28
C ALA A 149 -38.40 45.13 -29.45
#